data_AF-D2RGU4-F1
#
_entry.id   AF-D2RGU4-F1
#
_cell.length_a   1.000
_cell.length_b   1.000
_cell.length_c   1.000
_cell.angle_alpha   90.00
_cell.angle_beta   90.00
_cell.angle_gamma   90.00
#
_symmetry.space_group_name_H-M   'P 1'
#
loop_
_entity.id
_entity.type
_entity.pdbx_description
1 polymer ?
#
loop_
_entity_poly.entity_id
_entity_poly.type
_entity_poly.pdbx_seq_one_letter_code
_entity_poly.pdbx_strand_id
1 'polypeptide(L)'
;MKVHKEKYEKCVEMLRQGYSYRQIAKKLKLSISQINQIAKDLEIMVDLEVNKRKLKELENKINELEEYKAKLEKEIKEKEKLIDEIVEVAKLKKEAIGTLKLFDKAFQSILSNPYIHYLALSDDNFRDLIVKANKIHEAVKKL
;
A
#
# COMPACT_ATOMS: atom_id res chain seq x y z
N MET A 1 4.57 -5.20 60.24
CA MET A 1 4.74 -3.74 60.43
C MET A 1 3.37 -3.09 60.47
N LYS A 2 3.03 -2.29 61.49
CA LYS A 2 1.70 -1.67 61.60
C LYS A 2 1.74 -0.23 61.09
N VAL A 3 1.25 0.00 59.88
CA VAL A 3 0.95 1.34 59.35
C VAL A 3 -0.50 1.65 59.67
N HIS A 4 -0.81 2.89 60.07
CA HIS A 4 -2.19 3.32 60.25
C HIS A 4 -2.99 3.15 58.95
N LYS A 5 -4.18 2.55 59.05
CA LYS A 5 -5.04 2.19 57.91
C LYS A 5 -5.23 3.34 56.91
N GLU A 6 -5.50 4.55 57.41
CA GLU A 6 -5.71 5.73 56.56
C GLU A 6 -4.45 6.14 55.75
N LYS A 7 -3.27 6.01 56.36
CA LYS A 7 -1.99 6.28 55.65
C LYS A 7 -1.66 5.19 54.64
N TYR A 8 -2.05 3.95 54.93
CA TYR A 8 -1.90 2.83 54.00
C TYR A 8 -2.75 3.10 52.75
N GLU A 9 -4.05 3.35 52.91
CA GLU A 9 -4.97 3.60 51.80
C GLU A 9 -4.51 4.77 50.91
N LYS A 10 -4.14 5.91 51.51
CA LYS A 10 -3.58 7.06 50.76
C LYS A 10 -2.25 6.72 50.07
N CYS A 11 -1.41 5.89 50.67
CA CYS A 11 -0.17 5.43 50.04
C CYS A 11 -0.46 4.59 48.79
N VAL A 12 -1.42 3.67 48.87
CA VAL A 12 -1.84 2.83 47.72
C VAL A 12 -2.36 3.69 46.57
N GLU A 13 -3.22 4.66 46.87
CA GLU A 13 -3.78 5.56 45.86
C GLU A 13 -2.68 6.36 45.15
N MET A 14 -1.75 6.94 45.92
CA MET A 14 -0.62 7.68 45.36
C MET A 14 0.33 6.78 44.54
N LEU A 15 0.54 5.52 44.95
CA LEU A 15 1.33 4.55 44.19
C LEU A 15 0.68 4.23 42.83
N ARG A 16 -0.64 4.03 42.80
CA ARG A 16 -1.39 3.78 41.55
C ARG A 16 -1.40 4.98 40.62
N GLN A 17 -1.38 6.19 41.17
CA GLN A 17 -1.25 7.44 40.43
C GLN A 17 0.18 7.73 39.94
N GLY A 18 1.15 6.86 40.25
CA GLY A 18 2.54 6.99 39.79
C GLY A 18 3.40 7.98 40.57
N TYR A 19 2.97 8.40 41.78
CA TYR A 19 3.82 9.25 42.63
C TYR A 19 5.08 8.50 43.07
N SER A 20 6.20 9.20 43.08
CA SER A 20 7.48 8.64 43.55
C SER A 20 7.46 8.37 45.06
N TYR A 21 8.25 7.40 45.50
CA TYR A 21 8.34 7.05 46.94
C TYR A 21 8.80 8.22 47.80
N ARG A 22 9.62 9.15 47.26
CA ARG A 22 10.02 10.37 47.97
C ARG A 22 8.85 11.33 48.18
N GLN A 23 8.00 11.52 47.18
CA GLN A 23 6.81 12.37 47.29
C GLN A 23 5.83 11.81 48.32
N ILE A 24 5.60 10.50 48.28
CA ILE A 24 4.72 9.79 49.23
C ILE A 24 5.28 9.90 50.65
N ALA A 25 6.59 9.67 50.83
CA ALA A 25 7.27 9.77 52.12
C ALA A 25 7.09 11.15 52.76
N LYS A 26 7.31 12.22 51.97
CA LYS A 26 7.16 13.61 52.44
C LYS A 26 5.73 13.94 52.83
N LYS A 27 4.73 13.47 52.05
CA LYS A 27 3.31 13.81 52.25
C LYS A 27 2.66 13.03 53.38
N LEU A 28 2.94 11.73 53.49
CA LEU A 28 2.30 10.83 54.47
C LEU A 28 3.15 10.62 55.74
N LYS A 29 4.37 11.18 55.77
CA LYS A 29 5.37 10.96 56.81
C LYS A 29 5.60 9.46 57.04
N LEU A 30 5.81 8.73 55.94
CA LEU A 30 6.16 7.31 55.91
C LEU A 30 7.62 7.16 55.48
N SER A 31 8.31 6.13 55.98
CA SER A 31 9.65 5.80 55.49
C SER A 31 9.58 5.18 54.08
N ILE A 32 10.64 5.33 53.29
CA ILE A 32 10.74 4.69 51.97
C ILE A 32 10.62 3.17 52.10
N SER A 33 11.17 2.57 53.16
CA SER A 33 11.04 1.13 53.43
C SER A 33 9.59 0.70 53.62
N GLN A 34 8.79 1.51 54.32
CA GLN A 34 7.36 1.24 54.52
C GLN A 34 6.60 1.26 53.19
N ILE A 35 6.87 2.27 52.36
CA ILE A 35 6.25 2.44 51.05
C ILE A 35 6.66 1.30 50.11
N ASN A 36 7.93 0.89 50.13
CA ASN A 36 8.45 -0.24 49.37
C ASN A 36 7.75 -1.55 49.73
N GLN A 37 7.53 -1.80 51.03
CA GLN A 37 6.84 -2.99 51.48
C GLN A 37 5.39 -3.00 51.01
N ILE A 38 4.67 -1.88 51.15
CA ILE A 38 3.30 -1.72 50.66
C ILE A 38 3.23 -1.93 49.13
N ALA A 39 4.18 -1.37 48.38
CA ALA A 39 4.24 -1.53 46.93
C ALA A 39 4.51 -2.99 46.53
N LYS A 40 5.36 -3.72 47.27
CA LYS A 40 5.60 -5.15 47.07
C LYS A 40 4.39 -5.99 47.41
N ASP A 41 3.77 -5.74 48.57
CA ASP A 41 2.60 -6.49 49.05
C ASP A 41 1.39 -6.36 48.10
N LEU A 42 1.34 -5.29 47.30
CA LEU A 42 0.28 -5.02 46.33
C LEU A 42 0.70 -5.22 44.87
N GLU A 43 1.94 -5.64 44.62
CA GLU A 43 2.54 -5.77 43.28
C GLU A 43 2.48 -4.46 42.45
N ILE A 44 2.40 -3.30 43.11
CA ILE A 44 2.40 -1.95 42.48
C ILE A 44 3.85 -1.47 42.27
N MET A 45 4.84 -2.37 42.33
CA MET A 45 6.23 -2.00 42.11
C MET A 45 6.42 -1.61 40.63
N VAL A 46 6.45 -0.30 40.37
CA VAL A 46 6.88 0.24 39.08
C VAL A 46 8.40 0.07 39.01
N ASP A 47 8.84 -1.07 38.51
CA ASP A 47 10.24 -1.31 38.24
C ASP A 47 10.67 -0.41 37.07
N LEU A 48 11.24 0.73 37.43
CA LEU A 48 11.76 1.73 36.49
C LEU A 48 12.80 1.12 35.52
N GLU A 49 13.54 0.09 35.91
CA GLU A 49 14.47 -0.59 35.01
C GLU A 49 13.74 -1.45 33.99
N VAL A 50 12.72 -2.20 34.41
CA VAL A 50 11.89 -2.99 33.49
C VAL A 50 11.18 -2.08 32.48
N ASN A 51 10.63 -0.95 32.92
CA ASN A 51 9.98 -0.01 32.01
C ASN A 51 10.97 0.66 31.05
N LYS A 52 12.19 0.98 31.49
CA LYS A 52 13.24 1.48 30.58
C LYS A 52 13.65 0.45 29.52
N ARG A 53 13.74 -0.84 29.89
CA ARG A 53 14.03 -1.91 28.93
C ARG A 53 12.91 -2.04 27.90
N LYS A 54 11.65 -2.08 28.35
CA LYS A 54 10.48 -2.11 27.46
C LYS A 54 10.42 -0.89 26.54
N LEU A 55 10.73 0.30 27.05
CA LEU A 55 10.78 1.52 26.24
C LEU A 55 11.81 1.39 25.11
N LYS A 56 13.02 0.93 25.44
CA LYS A 56 14.09 0.72 24.45
C LYS A 56 13.73 -0.34 23.41
N GLU A 57 13.08 -1.42 23.81
CA GLU A 57 12.58 -2.44 22.89
C GLU A 57 11.51 -1.89 21.95
N LEU A 58 10.61 -1.05 22.46
CA LEU A 58 9.58 -0.39 21.66
C LEU A 58 10.20 0.62 20.68
N GLU A 59 11.19 1.40 21.11
CA GLU A 59 11.94 2.32 20.24
C GLU A 59 12.63 1.58 19.09
N ASN A 60 13.28 0.44 19.38
CA ASN A 60 13.90 -0.39 18.35
C ASN A 60 12.87 -0.91 17.33
N LYS A 61 11.71 -1.40 17.80
CA LYS A 61 10.64 -1.88 16.92
C LYS A 61 10.06 -0.76 16.07
N ILE A 62 9.93 0.46 16.61
CA ILE A 62 9.47 1.62 15.84
C ILE A 62 10.45 1.89 14.70
N ASN A 63 11.75 1.92 14.96
CA ASN A 63 12.76 2.14 13.93
C ASN A 63 12.72 1.06 12.83
N GLU A 64 12.61 -0.22 13.21
CA GLU A 64 12.48 -1.33 12.25
C GLU A 64 11.21 -1.18 11.37
N LEU A 65 10.09 -0.77 11.97
CA LEU A 65 8.84 -0.54 11.24
C LEU A 65 8.94 0.67 10.31
N GLU A 66 9.64 1.73 10.71
CA GLU A 66 9.88 2.90 9.85
C GLU A 66 10.73 2.55 8.64
N GLU A 67 11.78 1.73 8.82
CA GLU A 67 12.59 1.23 7.70
C GLU A 67 11.77 0.34 6.75
N TYR A 68 10.93 -0.55 7.29
CA TYR A 68 10.07 -1.40 6.49
C TYR A 68 9.02 -0.59 5.72
N LYS A 69 8.42 0.42 6.36
CA LYS A 69 7.49 1.35 5.72
C LYS A 69 8.14 2.10 4.56
N ALA A 70 9.36 2.61 4.74
CA ALA A 70 10.10 3.30 3.69
C ALA A 70 10.40 2.40 2.47
N LYS A 71 10.63 1.10 2.69
CA LYS A 71 10.80 0.13 1.60
C LYS A 71 9.49 -0.07 0.83
N LEU A 72 8.37 -0.25 1.52
CA LEU A 72 7.06 -0.40 0.90
C LEU A 72 6.64 0.84 0.10
N GLU A 73 6.91 2.04 0.61
CA GLU A 73 6.62 3.29 -0.10
C GLU A 73 7.39 3.40 -1.43
N LYS A 74 8.63 2.91 -1.47
CA LYS A 74 9.41 2.83 -2.72
C LYS A 74 8.80 1.85 -3.71
N GLU A 75 8.43 0.65 -3.27
CA GLU A 75 7.79 -0.36 -4.13
C GLU A 75 6.45 0.11 -4.69
N ILE A 76 5.65 0.81 -3.88
CA ILE A 76 4.37 1.40 -4.34
C ILE A 76 4.64 2.40 -5.46
N LYS A 77 5.60 3.30 -5.28
CA LYS A 77 5.95 4.32 -6.28
C LYS A 77 6.42 3.72 -7.61
N GLU A 78 7.14 2.59 -7.57
CA GLU A 78 7.53 1.86 -8.77
C GLU A 78 6.33 1.22 -9.48
N LYS A 79 5.41 0.63 -8.72
CA LYS A 79 4.17 0.05 -9.26
C LYS A 79 3.23 1.10 -9.85
N GLU A 80 3.15 2.29 -9.25
CA GLU A 80 2.37 3.41 -9.79
C GLU A 80 2.86 3.81 -11.19
N LYS A 81 4.18 3.90 -11.40
CA LYS A 81 4.74 4.18 -12.73
C LYS A 81 4.38 3.10 -13.75
N LEU A 82 4.42 1.83 -13.36
CA LEU A 82 4.02 0.73 -14.24
C LEU A 82 2.53 0.80 -14.59
N ILE A 83 1.68 1.24 -13.66
CA ILE A 83 0.25 1.45 -13.93
C ILE A 83 0.06 2.55 -14.98
N ASP A 84 0.79 3.67 -14.85
CA ASP A 84 0.73 4.76 -15.84
C ASP A 84 1.14 4.27 -17.24
N GLU A 85 2.21 3.48 -17.34
CA GLU A 85 2.65 2.87 -18.60
C GLU A 85 1.58 1.95 -19.20
N ILE A 86 0.94 1.11 -18.38
CA ILE A 86 -0.14 0.22 -18.82
C ILE A 86 -1.34 1.01 -19.34
N VAL A 87 -1.68 2.13 -18.68
CA VAL A 87 -2.77 3.01 -19.12
C VAL A 87 -2.48 3.62 -20.48
N GLU A 88 -1.25 4.08 -20.73
CA GLU A 88 -0.85 4.60 -22.04
C GLU A 88 -0.92 3.52 -23.13
N VAL A 89 -0.42 2.31 -22.86
CA VAL A 89 -0.53 1.19 -23.81
C VAL A 89 -1.99 0.86 -24.13
N ALA A 90 -2.89 0.92 -23.14
CA ALA A 90 -4.31 0.68 -23.34
C ALA A 90 -4.97 1.75 -24.24
N LYS A 91 -4.57 3.02 -24.12
CA LYS A 91 -5.04 4.10 -25.00
C LYS A 91 -4.58 3.86 -26.44
N LEU A 92 -3.29 3.60 -26.64
CA LEU A 92 -2.73 3.31 -27.96
C LEU A 92 -3.42 2.10 -28.62
N LYS A 93 -3.70 1.05 -27.84
CA LYS A 93 -4.44 -0.12 -28.33
C LYS A 93 -5.85 0.24 -28.80
N LYS A 94 -6.56 1.10 -28.07
CA LYS A 94 -7.90 1.57 -28.44
C LYS A 94 -7.88 2.39 -29.73
N GLU A 95 -6.89 3.27 -29.88
CA GLU A 95 -6.69 4.06 -31.10
C GLU A 95 -6.38 3.16 -32.30
N ALA A 96 -5.48 2.20 -32.14
CA ALA A 96 -5.16 1.22 -33.17
C ALA A 96 -6.42 0.44 -33.63
N ILE A 97 -7.25 -0.04 -32.71
CA ILE A 97 -8.53 -0.70 -33.05
C ILE A 97 -9.45 0.24 -33.85
N GLY A 98 -9.50 1.52 -33.49
CA GLY A 98 -10.25 2.53 -34.24
C GLY A 98 -9.77 2.65 -35.69
N THR A 99 -8.46 2.75 -35.89
CA THR A 99 -7.86 2.84 -37.24
C THR A 99 -8.12 1.57 -38.07
N LEU A 100 -8.04 0.38 -37.47
CA LEU A 100 -8.32 -0.89 -38.12
C LEU A 100 -9.78 -0.97 -38.61
N LYS A 101 -10.74 -0.48 -37.82
CA LYS A 101 -12.16 -0.41 -38.23
C LYS A 101 -12.39 0.54 -39.41
N LEU A 102 -11.67 1.66 -39.45
CA LEU A 102 -11.75 2.59 -40.59
C LEU A 102 -11.16 1.97 -41.85
N PHE A 103 -10.01 1.29 -41.72
CA PHE A 103 -9.41 0.54 -42.82
C PHE A 103 -10.35 -0.53 -43.37
N ASP A 104 -10.98 -1.34 -42.52
CA ASP A 104 -11.94 -2.38 -42.94
C ASP A 104 -13.11 -1.77 -43.71
N LYS A 105 -13.71 -0.69 -43.20
CA LYS A 105 -14.80 0.02 -43.89
C LYS A 105 -14.38 0.57 -45.26
N ALA A 106 -13.23 1.23 -45.32
CA ALA A 106 -12.71 1.78 -46.58
C ALA A 106 -12.45 0.66 -47.59
N PHE A 107 -11.86 -0.45 -47.15
CA PHE A 107 -11.58 -1.60 -47.99
C PHE A 107 -12.87 -2.25 -48.54
N GLN A 108 -13.87 -2.49 -47.69
CA GLN A 108 -15.17 -3.03 -48.13
C GLN A 108 -15.87 -2.10 -49.13
N SER A 109 -15.78 -0.78 -48.93
CA SER A 109 -16.34 0.21 -49.86
C SER A 109 -15.66 0.18 -51.22
N ILE A 110 -14.35 -0.05 -51.29
CA ILE A 110 -13.61 -0.19 -52.55
C ILE A 110 -14.04 -1.46 -53.27
N LEU A 111 -14.10 -2.59 -52.57
CA LEU A 111 -14.50 -3.86 -53.17
C LEU A 111 -15.94 -3.86 -53.68
N SER A 112 -16.82 -3.13 -53.00
CA SER A 112 -18.24 -3.03 -53.38
C SER A 112 -18.47 -2.09 -54.59
N ASN A 113 -17.42 -1.44 -55.12
CA ASN A 113 -17.54 -0.56 -56.27
C ASN A 113 -17.66 -1.38 -57.58
N PRO A 114 -18.74 -1.22 -58.36
CA PRO A 114 -18.95 -1.99 -59.61
C PRO A 114 -17.84 -1.82 -60.65
N TYR A 115 -17.21 -0.64 -60.71
CA TYR A 115 -16.08 -0.39 -61.62
C TYR A 115 -14.86 -1.24 -61.26
N ILE A 116 -14.61 -1.46 -59.97
CA ILE A 116 -13.51 -2.29 -59.49
C ILE A 116 -13.75 -3.75 -59.88
N HIS A 117 -15.00 -4.23 -59.79
CA HIS A 117 -15.37 -5.56 -60.28
C HIS A 117 -15.20 -5.71 -61.78
N TYR A 118 -15.60 -4.71 -62.57
CA TYR A 118 -15.41 -4.73 -64.01
C TYR A 118 -13.93 -4.80 -64.40
N LEU A 119 -13.08 -3.97 -63.77
CA LEU A 119 -11.62 -3.98 -64.00
C LEU A 119 -11.00 -5.33 -63.63
N ALA A 120 -11.41 -5.94 -62.53
CA ALA A 120 -10.92 -7.25 -62.11
C ALA A 120 -11.34 -8.40 -63.04
N LEU A 121 -12.39 -8.23 -63.84
CA LEU A 121 -12.83 -9.20 -64.85
C LEU A 121 -12.15 -9.00 -66.21
N SER A 122 -11.60 -7.81 -66.46
CA SER A 122 -11.06 -7.40 -67.76
C SER A 122 -9.53 -7.31 -67.81
N ASP A 123 -8.85 -7.25 -66.66
CA ASP A 123 -7.39 -7.19 -66.55
C ASP A 123 -6.88 -8.17 -65.47
N ASP A 124 -6.12 -9.18 -65.90
CA ASP A 124 -5.53 -10.18 -65.02
C ASP A 124 -4.53 -9.59 -64.00
N ASN A 125 -3.79 -8.53 -64.37
CA ASN A 125 -2.89 -7.86 -63.44
C ASN A 125 -3.66 -7.16 -62.32
N PHE A 126 -4.80 -6.55 -62.67
CA PHE A 126 -5.68 -5.89 -61.71
C PHE A 126 -6.37 -6.91 -60.79
N ARG A 127 -6.77 -8.06 -61.34
CA ARG A 127 -7.31 -9.18 -60.57
C ARG A 127 -6.31 -9.69 -59.51
N ASP A 128 -5.05 -9.88 -59.90
CA ASP A 128 -3.98 -10.30 -58.99
C ASP A 128 -3.72 -9.28 -57.88
N LEU A 129 -3.82 -7.99 -58.19
CA LEU A 129 -3.75 -6.91 -57.22
C LEU A 129 -4.86 -7.00 -56.17
N ILE A 130 -6.12 -7.26 -56.57
CA ILE A 130 -7.23 -7.45 -55.61
C ILE A 130 -6.98 -8.68 -54.73
N VAL A 131 -6.52 -9.80 -55.29
CA VAL A 131 -6.22 -11.01 -54.52
C VAL A 131 -5.14 -10.75 -53.47
N LYS A 132 -4.08 -10.01 -53.84
CA LYS A 132 -3.02 -9.59 -52.90
C LYS A 132 -3.58 -8.67 -51.82
N ALA A 133 -4.40 -7.69 -52.18
CA ALA A 133 -5.01 -6.75 -51.24
C ALA A 133 -5.93 -7.46 -50.23
N ASN A 134 -6.73 -8.43 -50.69
CA ASN A 134 -7.56 -9.26 -49.81
C ASN A 134 -6.73 -10.08 -48.82
N LYS A 135 -5.61 -10.66 -49.25
CA LYS A 135 -4.70 -11.39 -48.34
C LYS A 135 -4.14 -10.49 -47.24
N ILE A 136 -3.78 -9.25 -47.58
CA ILE A 136 -3.31 -8.25 -46.62
C ILE A 136 -4.43 -7.88 -45.64
N HIS A 137 -5.64 -7.63 -46.15
CA HIS A 137 -6.81 -7.33 -45.32
C HIS A 137 -7.16 -8.44 -44.33
N GLU A 138 -7.13 -9.70 -44.76
CA GLU A 138 -7.32 -10.87 -43.89
C GLU A 138 -6.21 -11.05 -42.85
N ALA A 139 -4.96 -10.72 -43.20
CA ALA A 139 -3.86 -10.71 -42.24
C ALA A 139 -4.05 -9.61 -41.17
N VAL A 140 -4.50 -8.43 -41.59
CA VAL A 140 -4.77 -7.28 -40.72
C VAL A 140 -5.95 -7.55 -39.77
N LYS A 141 -6.98 -8.29 -40.19
CA LYS A 141 -8.12 -8.69 -39.34
C LYS A 141 -7.76 -9.64 -38.19
N LYS A 142 -6.62 -10.34 -38.29
CA LYS A 142 -6.16 -11.32 -37.29
C LYS A 142 -5.27 -10.72 -36.21
N LEU A 143 -4.89 -9.45 -36.34
CA LEU A 143 -4.13 -8.67 -35.36
C LEU A 143 -5.06 -8.05 -34.31
#